data_AF-A0A662LQ85-F1
#
_entry.id   AF-A0A662LQ85-F1
#
_cell.length_a   1.000
_cell.length_b   1.000
_cell.length_c   1.000
_cell.angle_alpha   90.00
_cell.angle_beta   90.00
_cell.angle_gamma   90.00
#
_symmetry.space_group_name_H-M   'P 1'
#
loop_
_entity.id
_entity.type
_entity.pdbx_description
1 polymer ?
#
loop_
_entity_poly.entity_id
_entity_poly.type
_entity_poly.pdbx_seq_one_letter_code
_entity_poly.pdbx_strand_id
1 'polypeptide(L)'
;MSAGSRRERKKKKEMIEVSGPTAQAVREFTYAHRDGHRREDLEALRLYIRDLYGESISVEGLNALVEQARIEFKARAVNEDMESILFSPDRPVPKFKLGSAFCSKCSRFKNYKKECPFCGYHEITV
;
A
#
# COMPACT_ATOMS: atom_id res chain seq x y z
N MET A 1 -20.76 42.06 27.55
CA MET A 1 -21.22 40.79 26.94
C MET A 1 -20.01 40.13 26.32
N SER A 2 -19.45 39.13 27.00
CA SER A 2 -18.16 38.53 26.66
C SER A 2 -18.35 37.41 25.62
N ALA A 3 -17.85 37.62 24.41
CA ALA A 3 -17.82 36.60 23.37
C ALA A 3 -16.69 35.60 23.67
N GLY A 4 -17.08 34.39 24.09
CA GLY A 4 -16.19 33.28 24.36
C GLY A 4 -15.47 32.79 23.10
N SER A 5 -14.16 32.95 23.09
CA SER A 5 -13.26 32.44 22.06
C SER A 5 -13.19 30.90 22.14
N ARG A 6 -13.95 30.21 21.28
CA ARG A 6 -13.79 28.77 21.03
C ARG A 6 -12.46 28.53 20.31
N ARG A 7 -11.42 28.18 21.06
CA ARG A 7 -10.18 27.63 20.49
C ARG A 7 -10.41 26.17 20.10
N GLU A 8 -10.66 25.93 18.83
CA GLU A 8 -10.51 24.61 18.21
C GLU A 8 -9.05 24.16 18.34
N ARG A 9 -8.79 23.22 19.26
CA ARG A 9 -7.52 22.50 19.32
C ARG A 9 -7.43 21.55 18.14
N LYS A 10 -6.77 21.99 17.06
CA LYS A 10 -6.26 21.09 16.01
C LYS A 10 -5.35 20.04 16.66
N LYS A 11 -5.84 18.81 16.81
CA LYS A 11 -5.01 17.65 17.17
C LYS A 11 -3.96 17.47 16.08
N LYS A 12 -2.69 17.76 16.40
CA LYS A 12 -1.55 17.31 15.60
C LYS A 12 -1.65 15.78 15.52
N LYS A 13 -1.85 15.23 14.33
CA LYS A 13 -1.60 13.80 14.08
C LYS A 13 -0.11 13.62 14.30
N GLU A 14 0.28 13.00 15.41
CA GLU A 14 1.62 12.49 15.60
C GLU A 14 1.87 11.48 14.48
N MET A 15 2.76 11.82 13.54
CA MET A 15 3.32 10.83 12.63
C MET A 15 4.21 9.94 13.49
N ILE A 16 3.71 8.75 13.79
CA ILE A 16 4.49 7.74 14.49
C ILE A 16 5.35 7.08 13.42
N GLU A 17 6.56 7.59 13.21
CA GLU A 17 7.58 6.91 12.41
C GLU A 17 8.16 5.78 13.25
N VAL A 18 7.60 4.58 13.11
CA VAL A 18 8.18 3.39 13.72
C VAL A 18 9.28 2.90 12.80
N SER A 19 10.52 3.04 13.25
CA SER A 19 11.71 2.52 12.58
C SER A 19 12.29 1.34 13.36
N GLY A 20 13.00 0.43 12.68
CA GLY A 20 13.72 -0.67 13.32
C GLY A 20 12.89 -1.94 13.55
N PRO A 21 13.17 -2.72 14.61
CA PRO A 21 12.67 -4.07 14.78
C PRO A 21 11.16 -4.14 15.05
N THR A 22 10.59 -3.07 15.60
CA THR A 22 9.13 -2.94 15.78
C THR A 22 8.40 -2.89 14.44
N ALA A 23 8.97 -2.21 13.44
CA ALA A 23 8.40 -2.19 12.09
C ALA A 23 8.45 -3.59 11.45
N GLN A 24 9.48 -4.38 11.75
CA GLN A 24 9.57 -5.77 11.30
C GLN A 24 8.49 -6.64 11.94
N ALA A 25 8.27 -6.54 13.25
CA ALA A 25 7.19 -7.26 13.93
C ALA A 25 5.80 -6.91 13.36
N VAL A 26 5.56 -5.63 13.05
CA VAL A 26 4.31 -5.19 12.41
C VAL A 26 4.16 -5.79 11.00
N ARG A 27 5.24 -5.86 10.21
CA ARG A 27 5.22 -6.49 8.88
C ARG A 27 4.95 -7.99 8.94
N GLU A 28 5.60 -8.69 9.86
CA GLU A 28 5.39 -10.13 10.08
C GLU A 28 3.94 -10.42 10.52
N PHE A 29 3.42 -9.62 11.45
CA PHE A 29 2.03 -9.70 11.88
C PHE A 29 1.06 -9.48 10.71
N THR A 30 1.32 -8.45 9.90
CA THR A 30 0.51 -8.11 8.72
C THR A 30 0.53 -9.24 7.68
N TYR A 31 1.67 -9.91 7.52
CA TYR A 31 1.81 -11.06 6.64
C TYR A 31 1.00 -12.27 7.16
N ALA A 32 1.02 -12.53 8.46
CA ALA A 32 0.23 -13.59 9.08
C ALA A 32 -1.29 -13.33 9.02
N HIS A 33 -1.71 -12.05 9.06
CA HIS A 33 -3.11 -11.64 9.09
C HIS A 33 -3.56 -10.97 7.79
N ARG A 34 -3.34 -11.63 6.65
CA ARG A 34 -3.73 -11.12 5.33
C ARG A 34 -5.24 -10.86 5.21
N ASP A 35 -6.06 -11.74 5.78
CA ASP A 35 -7.52 -11.72 5.62
C ASP A 35 -8.24 -10.75 6.57
N GLY A 36 -7.54 -10.25 7.59
CA GLY A 36 -8.16 -9.49 8.67
C GLY A 36 -7.47 -9.74 10.00
N HIS A 37 -7.55 -8.77 10.89
CA HIS A 37 -7.14 -8.91 12.29
C HIS A 37 -8.25 -8.38 13.19
N ARG A 38 -8.43 -9.01 14.35
CA ARG A 38 -9.33 -8.53 15.40
C ARG A 38 -8.59 -7.55 16.29
N ARG A 39 -9.36 -6.85 17.13
CA ARG A 39 -8.80 -5.94 18.14
C ARG A 39 -7.93 -6.69 19.16
N GLU A 40 -8.33 -7.90 19.52
CA GLU A 40 -7.60 -8.79 20.43
C GLU A 40 -6.20 -9.12 19.89
N ASP A 41 -6.08 -9.36 18.57
CA ASP A 41 -4.80 -9.65 17.92
C ASP A 41 -3.85 -8.46 17.96
N LEU A 42 -4.37 -7.23 17.83
CA LEU A 42 -3.58 -6.00 17.98
C LEU A 42 -3.13 -5.78 19.43
N GLU A 43 -3.95 -6.18 20.40
CA GLU A 43 -3.57 -6.12 21.81
C GLU A 43 -2.47 -7.14 22.13
N ALA A 44 -2.54 -8.35 21.55
CA ALA A 44 -1.46 -9.33 21.64
C ALA A 44 -0.16 -8.81 21.00
N LEU A 45 -0.24 -8.20 19.80
CA LEU A 45 0.90 -7.56 19.15
C LEU A 45 1.50 -6.42 19.99
N ARG A 46 0.64 -5.63 20.64
CA ARG A 46 1.08 -4.54 21.53
C ARG A 46 1.86 -5.07 22.74
N LEU A 47 1.36 -6.14 23.37
CA LEU A 47 2.06 -6.79 24.49
C LEU A 47 3.40 -7.36 24.03
N TYR A 48 3.42 -8.04 22.89
CA TYR A 48 4.63 -8.60 22.30
C TYR A 48 5.71 -7.53 22.04
N ILE A 49 5.33 -6.42 21.40
CA ILE A 49 6.25 -5.31 21.10
C ILE A 49 6.78 -4.69 22.40
N ARG A 50 5.90 -4.49 23.38
CA ARG A 50 6.29 -3.95 24.68
C ARG A 50 7.27 -4.87 25.40
N ASP A 51 7.03 -6.16 25.37
CA ASP A 51 7.83 -7.13 26.13
C ASP A 51 9.20 -7.37 25.47
N LEU A 52 9.30 -7.31 24.13
CA LEU A 52 10.58 -7.49 23.42
C LEU A 52 11.40 -6.22 23.25
N TYR A 53 10.74 -5.11 22.93
CA TYR A 53 11.42 -3.86 22.54
C TYR A 53 11.28 -2.75 23.58
N GLY A 54 10.46 -2.96 24.62
CA GLY A 54 10.18 -1.93 25.62
C GLY A 54 9.35 -0.76 25.10
N GLU A 55 8.83 -0.84 23.88
CA GLU A 55 8.10 0.25 23.24
C GLU A 55 6.61 0.18 23.57
N SER A 56 6.05 1.31 24.02
CA SER A 56 4.62 1.44 24.29
C SER A 56 3.91 2.17 23.15
N ILE A 57 3.32 1.40 22.24
CA ILE A 57 2.50 1.95 21.15
C ILE A 57 1.01 1.77 21.50
N SER A 58 0.19 2.75 21.13
CA SER A 58 -1.27 2.64 21.29
C SER A 58 -1.85 1.64 20.29
N VAL A 59 -2.99 1.02 20.64
CA VAL A 59 -3.68 0.07 19.73
C VAL A 59 -4.09 0.76 18.43
N GLU A 60 -4.52 2.02 18.51
CA GLU A 60 -4.87 2.85 17.36
C GLU A 60 -3.65 3.14 16.46
N GLY A 61 -2.50 3.41 17.06
CA GLY A 61 -1.23 3.60 16.35
C GLY A 61 -0.77 2.32 15.66
N LEU A 62 -0.86 1.17 16.35
CA LEU A 62 -0.55 -0.14 15.78
C LEU A 62 -1.46 -0.47 14.59
N ASN A 63 -2.75 -0.19 14.71
CA ASN A 63 -3.68 -0.40 13.60
C ASN A 63 -3.30 0.45 12.37
N ALA A 64 -2.93 1.72 12.58
CA ALA A 64 -2.48 2.57 11.48
C ALA A 64 -1.22 2.03 10.79
N LEU A 65 -0.27 1.51 11.56
CA LEU A 65 0.97 0.91 11.02
C LEU A 65 0.69 -0.39 10.26
N VAL A 66 -0.20 -1.24 10.76
CA VAL A 66 -0.62 -2.47 10.08
C VAL A 66 -1.31 -2.12 8.76
N GLU A 67 -2.21 -1.14 8.73
CA GLU A 67 -2.88 -0.71 7.51
C GLU A 67 -1.89 -0.09 6.50
N GLN A 68 -0.91 0.69 6.97
CA GLN A 68 0.16 1.19 6.12
C GLN A 68 0.98 0.04 5.51
N ALA A 69 1.38 -0.94 6.33
CA ALA A 69 2.11 -2.12 5.87
C ALA A 69 1.29 -2.94 4.86
N ARG A 70 -0.03 -3.05 5.02
CA ARG A 70 -0.92 -3.70 4.04
C ARG A 70 -0.91 -3.01 2.68
N ILE A 71 -0.95 -1.69 2.67
CA ILE A 71 -0.88 -0.90 1.44
C ILE A 71 0.48 -1.13 0.76
N GLU A 72 1.57 -1.11 1.52
CA GLU A 72 2.92 -1.40 1.02
C GLU A 72 3.02 -2.80 0.40
N PHE A 73 2.46 -3.83 1.06
CA PHE A 73 2.46 -5.20 0.52
C PHE A 73 1.68 -5.32 -0.79
N LYS A 74 0.52 -4.68 -0.90
CA LYS A 74 -0.26 -4.67 -2.15
C LYS A 74 0.50 -3.97 -3.27
N ALA A 75 1.13 -2.83 -2.97
CA ALA A 75 1.93 -2.10 -3.96
C ALA A 75 3.15 -2.91 -4.41
N ARG A 76 3.82 -3.60 -3.48
CA ARG A 76 4.97 -4.45 -3.78
C ARG A 76 4.61 -5.63 -4.69
N ALA A 77 3.50 -6.32 -4.43
CA ALA A 77 3.04 -7.40 -5.29
C ALA A 77 2.76 -6.93 -6.72
N VAL A 78 2.13 -5.74 -6.88
CA VAL A 78 1.90 -5.13 -8.20
C VAL A 78 3.21 -4.77 -8.89
N ASN A 79 4.19 -4.25 -8.15
CA ASN A 79 5.50 -3.91 -8.71
C ASN A 79 6.28 -5.17 -9.10
N GLU A 80 6.26 -6.22 -8.29
CA GLU A 80 6.87 -7.51 -8.60
C GLU A 80 6.21 -8.17 -9.82
N ASP A 81 4.88 -8.07 -9.96
CA ASP A 81 4.17 -8.50 -11.16
C ASP A 81 4.62 -7.70 -12.40
N MET A 82 4.70 -6.38 -12.28
CA MET A 82 5.17 -5.50 -13.37
C MET A 82 6.63 -5.78 -13.75
N GLU A 83 7.52 -5.95 -12.77
CA GLU A 83 8.92 -6.32 -13.00
C GLU A 83 9.05 -7.71 -13.62
N SER A 84 8.23 -8.67 -13.18
CA SER A 84 8.21 -10.01 -13.77
C SER A 84 7.78 -9.96 -15.25
N ILE A 85 6.85 -9.06 -15.61
CA ILE A 85 6.43 -8.86 -16.99
C ILE A 85 7.55 -8.22 -17.82
N LEU A 86 8.32 -7.29 -17.24
CA LEU A 86 9.33 -6.52 -17.93
C LEU A 86 10.70 -7.22 -18.02
N PHE A 87 11.05 -8.07 -17.04
CA PHE A 87 12.43 -8.54 -16.84
C PHE A 87 12.60 -10.05 -16.62
N SER A 88 11.55 -10.87 -16.71
CA SER A 88 11.73 -12.34 -16.59
C SER A 88 12.54 -12.89 -17.76
N PRO A 89 13.71 -13.53 -17.53
CA PRO A 89 14.53 -14.13 -18.58
C PRO A 89 13.90 -15.41 -19.18
N ASP A 90 13.09 -16.12 -18.41
CA ASP A 90 12.48 -17.41 -18.79
C ASP A 90 11.08 -17.28 -19.42
N ARG A 91 10.47 -16.11 -19.37
CA ARG A 91 9.25 -15.84 -20.16
C ARG A 91 9.70 -15.28 -21.50
N PRO A 92 9.17 -15.74 -22.64
CA PRO A 92 9.47 -15.11 -23.91
C PRO A 92 9.14 -13.63 -23.75
N VAL A 93 10.14 -12.76 -23.94
CA VAL A 93 9.95 -11.30 -24.02
C VAL A 93 8.66 -11.11 -24.79
N PRO A 94 7.61 -10.50 -24.21
CA PRO A 94 6.35 -10.38 -24.90
C PRO A 94 6.65 -9.76 -26.26
N LYS A 95 6.48 -10.52 -27.36
CA LYS A 95 6.75 -10.04 -28.73
C LYS A 95 5.91 -8.80 -29.07
N PHE A 96 4.97 -8.46 -28.20
CA PHE A 96 4.12 -7.31 -28.25
C PHE A 96 4.87 -6.11 -27.66
N LYS A 97 5.43 -5.25 -28.52
CA LYS A 97 5.68 -3.84 -28.19
C LYS A 97 4.46 -3.33 -27.44
N LEU A 98 4.62 -3.00 -26.14
CA LEU A 98 3.55 -2.47 -25.30
C LEU A 98 2.87 -1.30 -26.03
N GLY A 99 1.55 -1.17 -25.85
CA GLY A 99 0.83 -0.01 -26.34
C GLY A 99 1.21 1.24 -25.55
N SER A 100 0.82 2.41 -26.03
CA SER A 100 0.95 3.65 -25.27
C SER A 100 0.16 3.58 -23.95
N ALA A 101 0.59 4.34 -22.93
CA ALA A 101 -0.10 4.38 -21.63
C ALA A 101 -1.54 4.95 -21.75
N PHE A 102 -1.76 5.84 -22.71
CA PHE A 102 -3.02 6.55 -22.94
C PHE A 102 -3.53 6.31 -24.35
N CYS A 103 -4.80 5.93 -24.49
CA CYS A 103 -5.38 5.72 -25.81
C CYS A 103 -5.30 6.98 -26.69
N SER A 104 -4.76 6.88 -27.91
CA SER A 104 -4.67 8.02 -28.84
C SER A 104 -6.02 8.60 -29.28
N LYS A 105 -7.12 7.83 -29.18
CA LYS A 105 -8.47 8.29 -29.54
C LYS A 105 -9.23 8.97 -28.40
N CYS A 106 -9.17 8.41 -27.19
CA CYS A 106 -10.00 8.87 -26.07
C CYS A 106 -9.20 9.38 -24.87
N SER A 107 -7.85 9.38 -24.96
CA SER A 107 -6.92 9.84 -23.93
C SER A 107 -7.09 9.20 -22.55
N ARG A 108 -7.82 8.09 -22.45
CA ARG A 108 -7.97 7.34 -21.20
C ARG A 108 -6.78 6.42 -20.98
N PHE A 109 -6.38 6.31 -19.71
CA PHE A 109 -5.32 5.41 -19.28
C PHE A 109 -5.74 3.96 -19.52
N LYS A 110 -4.96 3.22 -20.32
CA LYS A 110 -5.27 1.84 -20.72
C LYS A 110 -4.24 0.81 -20.22
N ASN A 111 -3.37 1.23 -19.30
CA ASN A 111 -2.34 0.39 -18.68
C ASN A 111 -1.51 -0.41 -19.70
N TYR A 112 -1.00 0.28 -20.73
CA TYR A 112 -0.13 -0.28 -21.78
C TYR A 112 -0.74 -1.42 -22.62
N LYS A 113 -2.05 -1.68 -22.51
CA LYS A 113 -2.77 -2.63 -23.37
C LYS A 113 -2.84 -2.07 -24.79
N LYS A 114 -2.66 -2.93 -25.81
CA LYS A 114 -2.84 -2.52 -27.22
C LYS A 114 -4.26 -2.06 -27.50
N GLU A 115 -5.24 -2.78 -26.97
CA GLU A 115 -6.65 -2.42 -27.04
C GLU A 115 -7.08 -1.53 -25.88
N CYS A 116 -7.75 -0.43 -26.18
CA CYS A 116 -8.33 0.45 -25.17
C CYS A 116 -9.62 -0.17 -24.62
N PRO A 117 -9.74 -0.43 -23.30
CA PRO A 117 -10.92 -1.05 -22.70
C PRO A 117 -12.17 -0.16 -22.72
N PHE A 118 -12.02 1.13 -23.06
CA PHE A 118 -13.12 2.09 -23.06
C PHE A 118 -13.72 2.33 -24.44
N CYS A 119 -12.90 2.30 -25.49
CA CYS A 119 -13.33 2.65 -26.85
C CYS A 119 -12.98 1.58 -27.90
N GLY A 120 -12.39 0.45 -27.48
CA GLY A 120 -12.02 -0.66 -28.36
C GLY A 120 -10.91 -0.35 -29.35
N TYR A 121 -10.29 0.83 -29.28
CA TYR A 121 -9.22 1.19 -30.22
C TYR A 121 -7.98 0.32 -30.00
N HIS A 122 -7.57 -0.39 -31.04
CA HIS A 122 -6.39 -1.25 -31.04
C HIS A 122 -5.19 -0.53 -31.64
N GLU A 123 -4.14 -0.32 -30.85
CA GLU A 123 -2.89 0.24 -31.32
C GLU A 123 -2.06 -0.82 -32.05
N ILE A 124 -1.79 -0.55 -33.32
CA ILE A 124 -0.89 -1.35 -34.16
C ILE A 124 0.51 -0.77 -34.00
N THR A 125 1.28 -1.30 -33.07
CA THR A 125 2.71 -1.02 -32.96
C THR A 125 3.47 -1.88 -33.98
N VAL A 126 3.90 -1.27 -35.09
CA VAL A 126 4.81 -1.85 -36.10
C VAL A 126 6.21 -1.97 -35.50
#